data_AF-A0A9P6RLD7-F1
#
_entry.id   AF-A0A9P6RLD7-F1
#
_cell.length_a   1.000
_cell.length_b   1.000
_cell.length_c   1.000
_cell.angle_alpha   90.00
_cell.angle_beta   90.00
_cell.angle_gamma   90.00
#
_symmetry.space_group_name_H-M   'P 1'
#
loop_
_entity.id
_entity.type
_entity.pdbx_description
1 polymer ?
#
loop_
_entity_poly.entity_id
_entity_poly.type
_entity_poly.pdbx_seq_one_letter_code
_entity_poly.pdbx_strand_id
1 'polypeptide(L)'
;MTTPKPDGAPPADHILLLPSTSQSSSPSVTTRNSFHDSLPPFSPTQTNNNPSAADDSKGKDAASSRAIHHTSSTPSLSLSHRGSASVLAPYASSRSSSTHKTDPYQPRDGDITGVATDLVSPFDDANASSSLNGSTAREPQGSKASQFLHKHIVSPFRLFGLYLSTPIVDRESHAAAFPAWYRHIPPWLFPQYHHDKRRVLRSTVWRPLGRLILVIVVLAVLIAATLVYSFRDNVPESVDYGAVTDFDWTPINPRSYLSPWNATFGDTYDVLLDGHSHTIYSDGRMAPETLLKWHIANGYNAVIVSDHNTIEGGLAAQEIALANYSDKITVIPAMELSCCRLHMNLIGINETIDIAITKWPTDEQLKATIDRTHQLGGLAIINHIPWSNTTEYGYELPRMQNHPSRELLVELGIDGFEIANGGTLDTISLKFIQDNNLLLITGTDVHYPDTNAFSWTILNTNGNRSAENIMAQLRARRTSFLFDPTGTQPLAYPPTTSNYFATAPPTLLGQYFQMFWTDQTGLYSFSPQGGFCHQEYITIHYKLIGYFVGWIFVGFLLFEAARLVIVGLIWGPFQRRRKYMRRRKAATLMREDGSFSEAQHSGQEVEVPAI
;
A
#
# COMPACT_ATOMS: atom_id res chain seq x y z
N MET A 1 -47.01 9.53 -22.22
CA MET A 1 -46.17 10.59 -21.62
C MET A 1 -46.12 10.37 -20.12
N THR A 2 -45.04 9.78 -19.61
CA THR A 2 -44.74 9.68 -18.17
C THR A 2 -43.28 9.22 -18.05
N THR A 3 -42.39 10.13 -17.65
CA THR A 3 -40.98 9.79 -17.36
C THR A 3 -40.84 9.43 -15.88
N PRO A 4 -40.16 8.33 -15.50
CA PRO A 4 -39.71 8.13 -14.14
C PRO A 4 -38.75 9.26 -13.72
N LYS A 5 -38.72 9.60 -12.43
CA LYS A 5 -37.58 10.32 -11.86
C LYS A 5 -36.42 9.33 -11.65
N PRO A 6 -35.15 9.78 -11.74
CA PRO A 6 -34.06 9.10 -11.06
C PRO A 6 -34.17 9.39 -9.55
N ASP A 7 -34.20 8.34 -8.72
CA ASP A 7 -34.14 8.48 -7.27
C ASP A 7 -32.69 8.49 -6.76
N GLY A 8 -32.44 9.27 -5.71
CA GLY A 8 -31.36 9.04 -4.76
C GLY A 8 -29.92 8.98 -5.29
N ALA A 9 -29.37 10.09 -5.79
CA ALA A 9 -27.91 10.21 -5.84
C ALA A 9 -27.32 10.11 -4.41
N PRO A 10 -26.25 9.32 -4.18
CA PRO A 10 -25.59 9.26 -2.88
C PRO A 10 -24.94 10.61 -2.52
N PRO A 11 -24.73 10.91 -1.23
CA PRO A 11 -24.13 12.18 -0.80
C PRO A 11 -22.70 12.29 -1.32
N ALA A 12 -22.49 13.25 -2.23
CA ALA A 12 -21.29 13.39 -3.04
C ALA A 12 -19.99 13.40 -2.23
N ASP A 13 -19.25 12.29 -2.33
CA ASP A 13 -17.81 12.30 -2.06
C ASP A 13 -17.13 12.95 -3.28
N HIS A 14 -16.35 14.01 -3.04
CA HIS A 14 -15.83 14.83 -4.14
C HIS A 14 -14.69 14.13 -4.88
N ILE A 15 -14.99 13.67 -6.10
CA ILE A 15 -14.01 13.15 -7.06
C ILE A 15 -13.08 14.29 -7.50
N LEU A 16 -11.78 14.13 -7.24
CA LEU A 16 -10.74 14.99 -7.80
C LEU A 16 -10.11 14.28 -9.00
N LEU A 17 -10.40 14.78 -10.20
CA LEU A 17 -9.74 14.34 -11.43
C LEU A 17 -8.30 14.88 -11.44
N LEU A 18 -7.33 13.99 -11.60
CA LEU A 18 -5.94 14.38 -11.76
C LEU A 18 -5.67 14.78 -13.22
N PRO A 19 -4.91 15.87 -13.48
CA PRO A 19 -4.36 16.09 -14.81
C PRO A 19 -3.29 15.03 -15.10
N SER A 20 -3.34 14.41 -16.28
CA SER A 20 -2.37 13.40 -16.71
C SER A 20 -0.96 13.99 -16.72
N THR A 21 -0.16 13.66 -15.71
CA THR A 21 1.15 14.26 -15.46
C THR A 21 2.24 13.20 -15.63
N SER A 22 3.07 13.39 -16.65
CA SER A 22 4.17 12.48 -16.96
C SER A 22 5.31 12.66 -15.96
N GLN A 23 5.27 11.88 -14.87
CA GLN A 23 6.42 11.66 -13.99
C GLN A 23 6.66 10.17 -13.82
N SER A 24 7.89 9.76 -14.10
CA SER A 24 8.35 8.37 -13.96
C SER A 24 8.61 8.04 -12.49
N SER A 25 7.59 7.55 -11.78
CA SER A 25 7.82 6.67 -10.64
C SER A 25 8.11 5.25 -11.16
N SER A 26 9.10 4.58 -10.60
CA SER A 26 9.19 3.12 -10.71
C SER A 26 7.93 2.49 -10.11
N PRO A 27 7.48 1.31 -10.56
CA PRO A 27 6.24 0.70 -10.09
C PRO A 27 6.36 0.33 -8.60
N SER A 28 5.95 1.24 -7.73
CA SER A 28 5.53 0.87 -6.38
C SER A 28 4.28 0.02 -6.56
N VAL A 29 4.44 -1.30 -6.45
CA VAL A 29 3.30 -2.22 -6.43
C VAL A 29 2.35 -1.73 -5.34
N THR A 30 1.19 -1.24 -5.76
CA THR A 30 0.04 -1.05 -4.88
C THR A 30 -0.32 -2.43 -4.38
N THR A 31 0.23 -2.79 -3.23
CA THR A 31 -0.04 -4.06 -2.57
C THR A 31 -1.56 -4.21 -2.51
N ARG A 32 -2.10 -5.17 -3.27
CA ARG A 32 -3.50 -5.58 -3.09
C ARG A 32 -3.63 -5.94 -1.63
N ASN A 33 -4.27 -5.06 -0.87
CA ASN A 33 -4.87 -5.43 0.40
C ASN A 33 -6.05 -6.34 0.04
N SER A 34 -5.73 -7.60 -0.27
CA SER A 34 -6.64 -8.71 -0.08
C SER A 34 -7.08 -8.63 1.38
N PHE A 35 -8.28 -8.07 1.58
CA PHE A 35 -9.02 -8.24 2.81
C PHE A 35 -9.32 -9.72 2.96
N HIS A 36 -8.36 -10.45 3.53
CA HIS A 36 -8.58 -11.81 4.01
C HIS A 36 -9.65 -11.70 5.09
N ASP A 37 -10.83 -12.24 4.80
CA ASP A 37 -11.92 -12.42 5.76
C ASP A 37 -11.43 -13.33 6.90
N SER A 38 -10.81 -12.69 7.87
CA SER A 38 -10.10 -13.31 8.99
C SER A 38 -11.09 -13.70 10.09
N LEU A 39 -12.11 -14.48 9.72
CA LEU A 39 -13.01 -15.10 10.66
C LEU A 39 -12.22 -16.09 11.53
N PRO A 40 -12.31 -16.01 12.88
CA PRO A 40 -11.56 -16.90 13.75
C PRO A 40 -12.08 -18.34 13.62
N PRO A 41 -11.19 -19.36 13.67
CA PRO A 41 -11.58 -20.74 13.42
C PRO A 41 -12.49 -21.28 14.54
N PHE A 42 -13.78 -21.44 14.21
CA PHE A 42 -14.72 -22.19 15.05
C PHE A 42 -14.30 -23.66 15.08
N SER A 43 -13.94 -24.16 16.26
CA SER A 43 -13.56 -25.57 16.45
C SER A 43 -14.80 -26.46 16.57
N PRO A 44 -15.02 -27.43 15.67
CA PRO A 44 -16.08 -28.42 15.85
C PRO A 44 -15.65 -29.47 16.87
N THR A 45 -16.28 -29.46 18.06
CA THR A 45 -16.15 -30.55 19.03
C THR A 45 -16.72 -31.85 18.47
N GLN A 46 -16.01 -32.97 18.68
CA GLN A 46 -16.52 -34.30 18.31
C GLN A 46 -17.84 -34.63 19.01
N THR A 47 -18.83 -35.06 18.24
CA THR A 47 -19.91 -35.93 18.74
C THR A 47 -20.14 -37.07 17.75
N ASN A 48 -19.80 -38.30 18.15
CA ASN A 48 -20.34 -39.48 17.51
C ASN A 48 -21.86 -39.50 17.72
N ASN A 49 -22.63 -39.95 16.71
CA ASN A 49 -23.58 -41.05 16.87
C ASN A 49 -24.21 -41.45 15.52
N ASN A 50 -24.09 -42.74 15.20
CA ASN A 50 -24.99 -43.45 14.28
C ASN A 50 -26.15 -44.02 15.14
N PRO A 51 -27.37 -44.28 14.61
CA PRO A 51 -27.56 -45.58 13.95
C PRO A 51 -28.64 -45.67 12.83
N SER A 52 -28.56 -46.80 12.11
CA SER A 52 -29.60 -47.61 11.40
C SER A 52 -31.10 -47.26 11.58
N ALA A 53 -32.05 -47.54 10.66
CA ALA A 53 -32.12 -48.39 9.43
C ALA A 53 -33.20 -47.81 8.46
N ALA A 54 -33.71 -48.40 7.36
CA ALA A 54 -33.72 -49.77 6.80
C ALA A 54 -34.07 -49.76 5.27
N ASP A 55 -33.98 -50.94 4.63
CA ASP A 55 -34.74 -51.54 3.47
C ASP A 55 -35.41 -50.67 2.36
N ASP A 56 -35.65 -51.15 1.11
CA ASP A 56 -35.79 -52.55 0.65
C ASP A 56 -35.39 -52.79 -0.84
N SER A 57 -35.00 -54.03 -1.12
CA SER A 57 -35.28 -54.82 -2.34
C SER A 57 -34.44 -54.71 -3.65
N LYS A 58 -33.83 -55.88 -3.97
CA LYS A 58 -33.72 -56.57 -5.30
C LYS A 58 -32.90 -55.91 -6.44
N GLY A 59 -31.91 -56.58 -7.07
CA GLY A 59 -31.22 -57.83 -6.73
C GLY A 59 -30.72 -58.65 -7.93
N LYS A 60 -29.73 -59.55 -7.68
CA LYS A 60 -29.16 -60.61 -8.57
C LYS A 60 -28.36 -60.09 -9.80
N ASP A 61 -27.31 -60.76 -10.28
CA ASP A 61 -26.97 -62.21 -10.23
C ASP A 61 -25.47 -62.55 -9.90
N ALA A 62 -25.12 -63.84 -9.99
CA ALA A 62 -23.81 -64.52 -9.75
C ALA A 62 -22.55 -63.81 -10.33
N ALA A 63 -21.40 -63.72 -9.63
CA ALA A 63 -20.41 -64.75 -9.19
C ALA A 63 -19.41 -65.20 -10.31
N SER A 64 -18.14 -65.59 -10.07
CA SER A 64 -17.41 -65.85 -8.80
C SER A 64 -15.87 -65.77 -8.93
N SER A 65 -15.16 -65.42 -7.83
CA SER A 65 -13.78 -65.85 -7.42
C SER A 65 -12.57 -65.60 -8.38
N ARG A 66 -11.28 -65.63 -8.00
CA ARG A 66 -10.53 -65.95 -6.75
C ARG A 66 -9.14 -65.25 -6.89
N ALA A 67 -8.74 -64.24 -6.11
CA ALA A 67 -8.17 -64.27 -4.75
C ALA A 67 -6.91 -65.15 -4.54
N ILE A 68 -5.76 -64.56 -4.13
CA ILE A 68 -4.92 -64.93 -2.93
C ILE A 68 -3.65 -64.04 -2.74
N HIS A 69 -3.23 -63.92 -1.46
CA HIS A 69 -2.08 -63.26 -0.78
C HIS A 69 -0.71 -63.14 -1.50
N HIS A 70 0.22 -62.22 -1.15
CA HIS A 70 0.86 -61.93 0.17
C HIS A 70 1.43 -60.48 0.25
N THR A 71 1.35 -59.71 1.35
CA THR A 71 2.22 -59.66 2.57
C THR A 71 3.74 -59.69 2.33
N SER A 72 4.64 -58.94 2.98
CA SER A 72 4.56 -57.77 3.91
C SER A 72 5.99 -57.44 4.42
N SER A 73 6.36 -56.18 4.66
CA SER A 73 7.18 -55.73 5.82
C SER A 73 7.75 -54.31 5.66
N THR A 74 7.80 -53.57 6.77
CA THR A 74 8.78 -52.51 7.03
C THR A 74 9.83 -53.05 8.02
N PRO A 75 10.95 -52.34 8.23
CA PRO A 75 11.12 -51.81 9.58
C PRO A 75 11.56 -50.35 9.62
N SER A 76 11.28 -49.68 10.74
CA SER A 76 11.82 -48.38 11.10
C SER A 76 13.09 -48.53 11.95
N LEU A 77 13.95 -47.52 11.92
CA LEU A 77 14.95 -47.28 12.96
C LEU A 77 15.26 -45.78 13.03
N SER A 78 15.43 -45.27 14.24
CA SER A 78 15.79 -43.88 14.52
C SER A 78 17.13 -43.83 15.25
N LEU A 79 17.85 -42.72 15.09
CA LEU A 79 18.76 -42.19 16.11
C LEU A 79 19.15 -40.75 15.78
N SER A 80 19.47 -39.98 16.81
CA SER A 80 19.82 -38.56 16.73
C SER A 80 21.28 -38.35 17.07
N HIS A 81 21.87 -37.24 16.60
CA HIS A 81 22.96 -36.61 17.35
C HIS A 81 23.09 -35.11 17.02
N ARG A 82 23.39 -34.31 18.05
CA ARG A 82 23.91 -32.95 17.92
C ARG A 82 25.42 -33.01 17.61
N GLY A 83 25.92 -32.06 16.81
CA GLY A 83 27.34 -31.79 16.67
C GLY A 83 27.58 -30.33 16.27
N SER A 84 28.14 -29.52 17.17
CA SER A 84 28.54 -28.13 16.89
C SER A 84 30.06 -28.04 16.91
N ALA A 85 30.66 -27.47 15.87
CA ALA A 85 32.08 -27.09 15.86
C ALA A 85 32.29 -25.88 14.94
N SER A 86 32.97 -24.85 15.44
CA SER A 86 33.34 -23.64 14.70
C SER A 86 34.85 -23.61 14.46
N VAL A 87 35.29 -23.20 13.27
CA VAL A 87 36.71 -23.06 12.93
C VAL A 87 36.97 -21.83 12.05
N LEU A 88 37.53 -20.80 12.70
CA LEU A 88 38.46 -19.76 12.19
C LEU A 88 38.03 -18.76 11.08
N ALA A 89 38.52 -17.51 11.25
CA ALA A 89 38.65 -16.45 10.24
C ALA A 89 40.06 -16.54 9.56
N PRO A 90 40.60 -15.56 8.77
CA PRO A 90 40.94 -14.20 9.23
C PRO A 90 40.94 -13.06 8.13
N TYR A 91 41.48 -11.88 8.50
CA TYR A 91 41.80 -10.66 7.70
C TYR A 91 40.60 -9.81 7.20
N ALA A 92 40.49 -8.47 7.35
CA ALA A 92 41.29 -7.34 7.87
C ALA A 92 41.87 -6.35 6.84
N SER A 93 41.95 -5.07 7.25
CA SER A 93 42.36 -3.85 6.49
C SER A 93 41.37 -3.36 5.42
N SER A 94 41.58 -2.15 4.86
CA SER A 94 41.11 -0.87 5.42
C SER A 94 41.45 0.34 4.52
N ARG A 95 40.58 1.37 4.54
CA ARG A 95 40.79 2.79 4.15
C ARG A 95 40.81 3.23 2.66
N SER A 96 40.14 4.40 2.49
CA SER A 96 40.50 5.59 1.70
C SER A 96 40.48 5.62 0.16
N SER A 97 39.31 5.96 -0.38
CA SER A 97 39.01 7.23 -1.10
C SER A 97 40.11 7.99 -1.88
N SER A 98 39.89 8.14 -3.21
CA SER A 98 40.55 9.09 -4.13
C SER A 98 39.75 9.15 -5.46
N THR A 99 39.54 10.26 -6.20
CA THR A 99 39.91 11.69 -6.04
C THR A 99 39.02 12.59 -6.94
N HIS A 100 39.20 13.92 -6.87
CA HIS A 100 38.53 14.99 -7.64
C HIS A 100 38.35 14.85 -9.17
N LYS A 101 37.28 15.50 -9.67
CA LYS A 101 37.20 16.43 -10.84
C LYS A 101 35.93 17.31 -10.68
N THR A 102 35.99 18.57 -10.23
CA THR A 102 36.36 19.85 -10.90
C THR A 102 35.29 20.47 -11.82
N ASP A 103 34.55 21.46 -11.31
CA ASP A 103 33.91 22.55 -12.09
C ASP A 103 34.97 23.51 -12.67
N PRO A 104 34.59 24.47 -13.55
CA PRO A 104 34.60 25.87 -13.09
C PRO A 104 33.64 26.88 -13.78
N TYR A 105 32.99 27.77 -13.00
CA TYR A 105 32.84 29.19 -13.40
C TYR A 105 32.52 30.16 -12.23
N GLN A 106 33.25 31.28 -12.13
CA GLN A 106 33.09 32.43 -11.19
C GLN A 106 34.07 33.57 -11.61
N PRO A 107 34.30 34.73 -10.90
CA PRO A 107 33.85 35.24 -9.57
C PRO A 107 32.60 36.19 -9.66
N ARG A 108 32.34 37.33 -8.97
CA ARG A 108 33.07 38.41 -8.20
C ARG A 108 32.08 39.16 -7.27
N ASP A 109 32.41 40.02 -6.28
CA ASP A 109 33.56 40.29 -5.37
C ASP A 109 33.07 41.25 -4.25
N GLY A 110 33.63 41.18 -3.02
CA GLY A 110 33.37 42.11 -1.87
C GLY A 110 32.11 41.78 -1.03
N ASP A 111 32.11 41.57 0.30
CA ASP A 111 32.98 41.96 1.44
C ASP A 111 32.91 43.48 1.80
N ILE A 112 33.09 43.98 3.04
CA ILE A 112 33.93 43.56 4.18
C ILE A 112 33.26 43.84 5.57
N THR A 113 33.37 42.89 6.54
CA THR A 113 33.07 43.01 8.02
C THR A 113 31.63 43.38 8.49
N GLY A 114 31.18 43.13 9.74
CA GLY A 114 31.72 42.33 10.87
C GLY A 114 31.35 42.87 12.28
N VAL A 115 30.99 41.97 13.24
CA VAL A 115 30.98 42.14 14.74
C VAL A 115 30.06 43.26 15.35
N ALA A 116 29.41 43.19 16.52
CA ALA A 116 28.73 42.17 17.35
C ALA A 116 28.01 42.90 18.54
N THR A 117 27.36 42.15 19.45
CA THR A 117 26.97 42.53 20.84
C THR A 117 26.10 43.78 21.13
N ASP A 118 24.80 43.53 21.34
CA ASP A 118 24.09 43.57 22.65
C ASP A 118 23.99 44.81 23.59
N LEU A 119 22.88 44.77 24.36
CA LEU A 119 22.60 45.30 25.72
C LEU A 119 21.93 46.68 26.01
N VAL A 120 20.98 46.58 26.97
CA VAL A 120 20.45 47.58 27.94
C VAL A 120 19.31 48.55 27.53
N SER A 121 18.42 48.79 28.51
CA SER A 121 17.22 49.67 28.48
C SER A 121 17.51 51.05 29.09
N PRO A 122 16.48 51.91 29.28
CA PRO A 122 15.96 52.04 30.65
C PRO A 122 14.43 52.25 30.77
N PHE A 123 13.94 52.24 32.01
CA PHE A 123 12.69 52.87 32.46
C PHE A 123 13.02 54.23 33.10
N ASP A 124 12.11 55.21 33.08
CA ASP A 124 11.51 55.83 34.29
C ASP A 124 10.73 57.15 34.00
N ASP A 125 9.48 57.16 34.46
CA ASP A 125 8.64 58.21 35.08
C ASP A 125 8.48 59.70 34.66
N ALA A 126 7.24 60.15 34.95
CA ALA A 126 6.78 61.47 35.43
C ALA A 126 6.21 62.56 34.47
N ASN A 127 4.93 62.88 34.71
CA ASN A 127 4.24 64.18 34.66
C ASN A 127 4.46 65.19 33.51
N ALA A 128 3.43 65.35 32.67
CA ALA A 128 2.94 66.66 32.23
C ALA A 128 1.46 66.59 31.79
N SER A 129 0.66 67.60 32.10
CA SER A 129 -0.76 67.69 31.73
C SER A 129 -1.10 68.98 30.98
N SER A 130 -1.32 68.91 29.66
CA SER A 130 -1.84 70.05 28.89
C SER A 130 -2.41 69.66 27.51
N SER A 131 -3.54 70.28 27.16
CA SER A 131 -4.01 70.63 25.81
C SER A 131 -3.94 69.58 24.67
N LEU A 132 -5.11 69.08 24.28
CA LEU A 132 -5.36 68.62 22.91
C LEU A 132 -5.35 69.82 21.94
N ASN A 133 -4.41 69.85 20.98
CA ASN A 133 -4.69 70.13 19.56
C ASN A 133 -3.42 70.12 18.69
N GLY A 134 -3.57 69.72 17.42
CA GLY A 134 -2.74 70.26 16.33
C GLY A 134 -1.35 69.67 16.08
N SER A 135 -1.20 68.35 15.93
CA SER A 135 -0.08 67.81 15.14
C SER A 135 -0.49 66.58 14.31
N THR A 136 -0.07 66.56 13.05
CA THR A 136 -0.33 65.45 12.12
C THR A 136 0.64 64.31 12.40
N ALA A 137 0.14 63.21 12.98
CA ALA A 137 0.94 62.02 13.22
C ALA A 137 1.44 61.43 11.89
N ARG A 138 2.77 61.25 11.76
CA ARG A 138 3.37 60.51 10.64
C ARG A 138 2.89 59.06 10.66
N GLU A 139 2.54 58.52 9.49
CA GLU A 139 2.29 57.08 9.37
C GLU A 139 3.58 56.28 9.70
N PRO A 140 3.46 55.13 10.39
CA PRO A 140 4.57 54.21 10.54
C PRO A 140 4.91 53.59 9.19
N GLN A 141 6.14 53.81 8.73
CA GLN A 141 6.69 53.15 7.55
C GLN A 141 6.92 51.67 7.86
N GLY A 142 5.96 50.84 7.44
CA GLY A 142 6.06 49.39 7.42
C GLY A 142 5.51 48.87 6.09
N SER A 143 5.78 47.61 5.75
CA SER A 143 5.24 47.01 4.52
C SER A 143 3.70 47.07 4.51
N LYS A 144 3.07 47.05 3.32
CA LYS A 144 1.60 47.02 3.19
C LYS A 144 0.98 45.86 3.99
N ALA A 145 1.68 44.72 4.07
CA ALA A 145 1.30 43.59 4.92
C ALA A 145 1.37 43.93 6.41
N SER A 146 2.43 44.60 6.88
CA SER A 146 2.54 45.08 8.27
C SER A 146 1.45 46.08 8.64
N GLN A 147 1.18 47.06 7.77
CA GLN A 147 0.10 48.03 7.97
C GLN A 147 -1.27 47.37 7.97
N PHE A 148 -1.53 46.41 7.07
CA PHE A 148 -2.76 45.62 7.06
C PHE A 148 -2.92 44.80 8.35
N LEU A 149 -1.89 44.06 8.75
CA LEU A 149 -1.88 43.27 9.99
C LEU A 149 -2.14 44.16 11.22
N HIS A 150 -1.50 45.34 11.28
CA HIS A 150 -1.65 46.23 12.42
C HIS A 150 -3.02 46.92 12.45
N LYS A 151 -3.62 47.23 11.30
CA LYS A 151 -4.93 47.87 11.17
C LYS A 151 -6.10 46.90 11.38
N HIS A 152 -6.00 45.68 10.83
CA HIS A 152 -7.11 44.72 10.79
C HIS A 152 -7.00 43.58 11.83
N ILE A 153 -5.84 43.38 12.46
CA ILE A 153 -5.64 42.36 13.49
C ILE A 153 -5.15 42.99 14.81
N VAL A 154 -3.96 43.60 14.83
CA VAL A 154 -3.34 44.05 16.10
C VAL A 154 -4.14 45.15 16.80
N SER A 155 -4.63 46.15 16.06
CA SER A 155 -5.43 47.24 16.63
C SER A 155 -6.78 46.76 17.19
N PRO A 156 -7.61 45.97 16.46
CA PRO A 156 -8.79 45.32 17.02
C PRO A 156 -8.51 44.47 18.26
N PHE A 157 -7.44 43.66 18.29
CA PHE A 157 -7.08 42.88 19.48
C PHE A 157 -6.64 43.74 20.66
N ARG A 158 -5.92 44.85 20.44
CA ARG A 158 -5.58 45.82 21.51
C ARG A 158 -6.82 46.54 22.03
N LEU A 159 -7.72 47.00 21.16
CA LEU A 159 -8.98 47.64 21.53
C LEU A 159 -9.91 46.68 22.30
N PHE A 160 -9.96 45.41 21.89
CA PHE A 160 -10.70 44.38 22.62
C PHE A 160 -10.06 44.06 23.97
N GLY A 161 -8.73 44.03 24.07
CA GLY A 161 -8.01 43.90 25.35
C GLY A 161 -8.30 45.06 26.31
N LEU A 162 -8.30 46.30 25.80
CA LEU A 162 -8.71 47.50 26.54
C LEU A 162 -10.17 47.38 27.01
N TYR A 163 -11.11 47.11 26.10
CA TYR A 163 -12.53 46.93 26.40
C TYR A 163 -12.76 45.85 27.47
N LEU A 164 -12.05 44.72 27.39
CA LEU A 164 -12.10 43.64 28.39
C LEU A 164 -11.54 44.06 29.76
N SER A 165 -10.62 45.03 29.81
CA SER A 165 -10.01 45.55 31.04
C SER A 165 -10.82 46.67 31.70
N THR A 166 -11.61 47.44 30.94
CA THR A 166 -12.49 48.48 31.47
C THR A 166 -13.57 47.88 32.38
N PRO A 167 -13.80 48.40 33.61
CA PRO A 167 -14.90 47.97 34.47
C PRO A 167 -16.26 48.20 33.80
N ILE A 168 -17.24 47.34 34.09
CA ILE A 168 -18.54 47.36 33.39
C ILE A 168 -19.27 48.70 33.59
N VAL A 169 -19.15 49.31 34.77
CA VAL A 169 -19.76 50.61 35.13
C VAL A 169 -19.27 51.74 34.21
N ASP A 170 -18.02 51.68 33.76
CA ASP A 170 -17.39 52.72 32.93
C ASP A 170 -17.54 52.46 31.42
N ARG A 171 -18.06 51.29 31.01
CA ARG A 171 -18.22 50.96 29.58
C ARG A 171 -19.32 51.75 28.90
N GLU A 172 -20.33 52.19 29.64
CA GLU A 172 -21.40 53.04 29.10
C GLU A 172 -20.92 54.47 28.91
N SER A 173 -20.17 55.05 29.86
CA SER A 173 -19.57 56.38 29.74
C SER A 173 -18.50 56.45 28.63
N HIS A 174 -17.79 55.36 28.37
CA HIS A 174 -16.82 55.25 27.26
C HIS A 174 -17.38 54.64 25.97
N ALA A 175 -18.70 54.47 25.82
CA ALA A 175 -19.31 53.74 24.70
C ALA A 175 -18.93 54.28 23.30
N ALA A 176 -18.59 55.56 23.17
CA ALA A 176 -18.18 56.19 21.92
C ALA A 176 -16.75 55.80 21.45
N ALA A 177 -15.91 55.24 22.33
CA ALA A 177 -14.53 54.88 22.03
C ALA A 177 -14.37 53.49 21.39
N PHE A 178 -15.45 52.71 21.26
CA PHE A 178 -15.41 51.32 20.81
C PHE A 178 -16.34 51.06 19.62
N PRO A 179 -15.93 50.23 18.62
CA PRO A 179 -16.78 49.80 17.51
C PRO A 179 -18.16 49.28 17.95
N ALA A 180 -19.21 49.72 17.26
CA ALA A 180 -20.60 49.51 17.66
C ALA A 180 -20.98 48.03 17.85
N TRP A 181 -20.40 47.11 17.07
CA TRP A 181 -20.70 45.67 17.15
C TRP A 181 -20.31 45.03 18.49
N TYR A 182 -19.35 45.60 19.24
CA TYR A 182 -19.04 45.12 20.59
C TYR A 182 -20.23 45.25 21.56
N ARG A 183 -21.17 46.17 21.30
CA ARG A 183 -22.40 46.36 22.09
C ARG A 183 -23.45 45.26 21.86
N HIS A 184 -23.28 44.41 20.85
CA HIS A 184 -24.17 43.28 20.57
C HIS A 184 -23.66 41.95 21.13
N ILE A 185 -22.48 41.91 21.76
CA ILE A 185 -21.99 40.72 22.45
C ILE A 185 -22.76 40.59 23.78
N PRO A 186 -23.50 39.50 24.02
CA PRO A 186 -24.34 39.36 25.20
C PRO A 186 -23.56 39.50 26.52
N PRO A 187 -24.11 40.15 27.57
CA PRO A 187 -23.39 40.34 28.84
C PRO A 187 -22.91 39.04 29.50
N TRP A 188 -23.56 37.89 29.26
CA TRP A 188 -23.15 36.59 29.79
C TRP A 188 -21.90 36.00 29.11
N LEU A 189 -21.48 36.51 27.95
CA LEU A 189 -20.18 36.20 27.34
C LEU A 189 -19.01 36.94 28.00
N PHE A 190 -19.29 37.96 28.83
CA PHE A 190 -18.28 38.66 29.64
C PHE A 190 -18.41 38.25 31.12
N PRO A 191 -17.48 37.46 31.67
CA PRO A 191 -17.61 36.97 33.04
C PRO A 191 -17.47 38.13 34.05
N GLN A 192 -18.50 38.34 34.88
CA GLN A 192 -18.45 39.27 36.01
C GLN A 192 -17.20 39.00 36.87
N TYR A 193 -16.36 40.02 36.99
CA TYR A 193 -14.92 39.86 37.13
C TYR A 193 -14.48 39.79 38.61
N HIS A 194 -14.15 38.59 39.10
CA HIS A 194 -13.54 38.39 40.42
C HIS A 194 -12.21 37.65 40.31
N HIS A 195 -11.25 37.99 41.18
CA HIS A 195 -9.84 37.60 41.01
C HIS A 195 -9.59 36.08 41.06
N ASP A 196 -10.37 35.30 41.83
CA ASP A 196 -10.27 33.85 41.85
C ASP A 196 -10.82 33.15 40.60
N LYS A 197 -11.77 33.76 39.87
CA LYS A 197 -12.27 33.19 38.60
C LYS A 197 -11.14 33.04 37.56
N ARG A 198 -10.10 33.89 37.61
CA ARG A 198 -8.89 33.74 36.78
C ARG A 198 -8.14 32.42 37.03
N ARG A 199 -8.14 31.89 38.26
CA ARG A 199 -7.52 30.58 38.57
C ARG A 199 -8.36 29.44 38.01
N VAL A 200 -9.68 29.48 38.22
CA VAL A 200 -10.62 28.44 37.77
C VAL A 200 -10.67 28.34 36.24
N LEU A 201 -10.80 29.47 35.54
CA LEU A 201 -10.85 29.47 34.07
C LEU A 201 -9.54 28.94 33.46
N ARG A 202 -8.39 29.26 34.07
CA ARG A 202 -7.07 28.78 33.66
C ARG A 202 -6.83 27.30 34.01
N SER A 203 -7.45 26.76 35.07
CA SER A 203 -7.37 25.33 35.38
C SER A 203 -8.28 24.47 34.52
N THR A 204 -9.49 24.95 34.24
CA THR A 204 -10.60 24.11 33.77
C THR A 204 -10.89 24.25 32.28
N VAL A 205 -10.54 25.38 31.64
CA VAL A 205 -10.76 25.60 30.20
C VAL A 205 -9.43 25.68 29.43
N TRP A 206 -8.58 26.65 29.76
CA TRP A 206 -7.36 26.92 28.99
C TRP A 206 -6.32 25.80 29.06
N ARG A 207 -6.23 25.08 30.18
CA ARG A 207 -5.30 23.95 30.34
C ARG A 207 -5.70 22.70 29.54
N PRO A 208 -6.96 22.24 29.56
CA PRO A 208 -7.42 21.21 28.63
C PRO A 208 -7.29 21.65 27.16
N LEU A 209 -7.72 22.87 26.80
CA LEU A 209 -7.62 23.36 25.43
C LEU A 209 -6.16 23.36 24.91
N GLY A 210 -5.19 23.78 25.72
CA GLY A 210 -3.78 23.71 25.37
C GLY A 210 -3.24 22.29 25.17
N ARG A 211 -3.81 21.28 25.84
CA ARG A 211 -3.48 19.86 25.59
C ARG A 211 -4.18 19.31 24.35
N LEU A 212 -5.42 19.72 24.07
CA LEU A 212 -6.10 19.36 22.82
C LEU A 212 -5.33 19.90 21.61
N ILE A 213 -4.89 21.16 21.66
CA ILE A 213 -4.04 21.77 20.63
C ILE A 213 -2.71 21.00 20.49
N LEU A 214 -2.07 20.61 21.60
CA LEU A 214 -0.84 19.80 21.55
C LEU A 214 -1.09 18.42 20.91
N VAL A 215 -2.19 17.74 21.23
CA VAL A 215 -2.56 16.46 20.60
C VAL A 215 -2.82 16.63 19.11
N ILE A 216 -3.52 17.69 18.69
CA ILE A 216 -3.76 18.00 17.28
C ILE A 216 -2.43 18.26 16.53
N VAL A 217 -1.51 19.04 17.12
CA VAL A 217 -0.19 19.33 16.51
C VAL A 217 0.66 18.06 16.42
N VAL A 218 0.73 17.25 17.48
CA VAL A 218 1.48 15.98 17.47
C VAL A 218 0.90 15.02 16.43
N LEU A 219 -0.43 14.91 16.35
CA LEU A 219 -1.10 14.03 15.39
C LEU A 219 -0.91 14.51 13.94
N ALA A 220 -1.00 15.82 13.67
CA ALA A 220 -0.77 16.37 12.34
C ALA A 220 0.68 16.17 11.86
N VAL A 221 1.67 16.38 12.76
CA VAL A 221 3.08 16.10 12.48
C VAL A 221 3.31 14.60 12.26
N LEU A 222 2.69 13.74 13.07
CA LEU A 222 2.79 12.28 12.93
C LEU A 222 2.24 11.80 11.59
N ILE A 223 1.01 12.22 11.22
CA ILE A 223 0.39 11.88 9.93
C ILE A 223 1.28 12.35 8.77
N ALA A 224 1.70 13.62 8.76
CA ALA A 224 2.51 14.16 7.67
C ALA A 224 3.86 13.42 7.55
N ALA A 225 4.52 13.13 8.68
CA ALA A 225 5.79 12.43 8.68
C ALA A 225 5.66 10.96 8.24
N THR A 226 4.64 10.22 8.68
CA THR A 226 4.47 8.81 8.28
C THR A 226 3.96 8.67 6.86
N LEU A 227 3.15 9.60 6.35
CA LEU A 227 2.78 9.63 4.93
C LEU A 227 4.02 9.86 4.05
N VAL A 228 4.81 10.90 4.30
CA VAL A 228 6.06 11.16 3.56
C VAL A 228 7.04 9.99 3.67
N TYR A 229 7.13 9.35 4.85
CA TYR A 229 7.97 8.17 5.03
C TYR A 229 7.46 6.93 4.26
N SER A 230 6.14 6.76 4.14
CA SER A 230 5.52 5.63 3.44
C SER A 230 5.53 5.75 1.93
N PHE A 231 5.62 6.97 1.38
CA PHE A 231 5.66 7.25 -0.06
C PHE A 231 7.07 7.59 -0.57
N ARG A 232 8.13 7.19 0.15
CA ARG A 232 9.51 7.30 -0.33
C ARG A 232 9.85 6.19 -1.33
N ASP A 233 10.83 6.43 -2.18
CA ASP A 233 11.44 5.38 -3.00
C ASP A 233 12.15 4.33 -2.13
N ASN A 234 12.22 3.08 -2.61
CA ASN A 234 12.94 1.99 -1.94
C ASN A 234 12.44 1.68 -0.51
N VAL A 235 11.11 1.66 -0.31
CA VAL A 235 10.53 0.93 0.82
C VAL A 235 10.83 -0.56 0.63
N PRO A 236 11.46 -1.27 1.60
CA PRO A 236 11.67 -2.70 1.48
C PRO A 236 10.35 -3.45 1.39
N GLU A 237 10.22 -4.41 0.47
CA GLU A 237 9.08 -5.31 0.45
C GLU A 237 9.03 -6.15 1.73
N SER A 238 7.82 -6.48 2.19
CA SER A 238 7.60 -7.33 3.38
C SER A 238 8.05 -8.78 3.18
N VAL A 239 8.26 -9.17 1.93
CA VAL A 239 8.51 -10.50 1.41
C VAL A 239 9.77 -10.46 0.55
N ASP A 240 10.60 -11.49 0.64
CA ASP A 240 11.81 -11.65 -0.18
C ASP A 240 11.62 -12.77 -1.20
N TYR A 241 11.08 -12.42 -2.36
CA TYR A 241 10.92 -13.35 -3.49
C TYR A 241 12.28 -13.84 -4.03
N GLY A 242 13.34 -13.03 -3.93
CA GLY A 242 14.68 -13.38 -4.40
C GLY A 242 15.35 -14.48 -3.56
N ALA A 243 14.89 -14.69 -2.33
CA ALA A 243 15.31 -15.82 -1.50
C ALA A 243 14.75 -17.17 -1.97
N VAL A 244 13.73 -17.21 -2.84
CA VAL A 244 13.23 -18.46 -3.45
C VAL A 244 14.08 -18.79 -4.67
N THR A 245 14.91 -19.83 -4.55
CA THR A 245 15.92 -20.21 -5.55
C THR A 245 15.80 -21.65 -6.05
N ASP A 246 15.02 -22.48 -5.37
CA ASP A 246 14.84 -23.92 -5.63
C ASP A 246 13.45 -24.39 -5.20
N PHE A 247 13.00 -25.52 -5.75
CA PHE A 247 11.69 -26.13 -5.51
C PHE A 247 11.92 -27.63 -5.26
N ASP A 248 11.67 -28.10 -4.05
CA ASP A 248 12.16 -29.40 -3.54
C ASP A 248 11.11 -30.53 -3.58
N TRP A 249 9.91 -30.28 -4.09
CA TRP A 249 8.88 -31.29 -4.27
C TRP A 249 9.18 -32.23 -5.45
N THR A 250 8.65 -33.46 -5.37
CA THR A 250 8.72 -34.43 -6.48
C THR A 250 8.13 -33.82 -7.76
N PRO A 251 8.88 -33.78 -8.89
CA PRO A 251 8.40 -33.19 -10.14
C PRO A 251 7.04 -33.75 -10.56
N ILE A 252 6.11 -32.86 -10.84
CA ILE A 252 4.70 -33.21 -11.06
C ILE A 252 4.53 -33.87 -12.43
N ASN A 253 3.71 -34.93 -12.47
CA ASN A 253 3.38 -35.63 -13.71
C ASN A 253 1.88 -35.44 -14.01
N PRO A 254 1.47 -34.40 -14.77
CA PRO A 254 0.05 -34.19 -15.07
C PRO A 254 -0.57 -35.38 -15.82
N ARG A 255 0.24 -36.17 -16.53
CA ARG A 255 -0.21 -37.37 -17.27
C ARG A 255 -0.68 -38.52 -16.39
N SER A 256 -0.42 -38.50 -15.07
CA SER A 256 -0.88 -39.58 -14.18
C SER A 256 -2.30 -39.36 -13.66
N TYR A 257 -2.93 -38.23 -13.97
CA TYR A 257 -4.30 -37.90 -13.53
C TYR A 257 -5.12 -37.05 -14.51
N LEU A 258 -4.50 -36.42 -15.52
CA LEU A 258 -5.17 -35.66 -16.58
C LEU A 258 -5.04 -36.36 -17.95
N SER A 259 -6.07 -36.18 -18.79
CA SER A 259 -6.11 -36.65 -20.19
C SER A 259 -6.10 -35.47 -21.16
N PRO A 260 -5.60 -35.64 -22.41
CA PRO A 260 -5.74 -34.66 -23.47
C PRO A 260 -7.18 -34.18 -23.67
N TRP A 261 -7.40 -32.86 -23.73
CA TRP A 261 -8.73 -32.29 -24.00
C TRP A 261 -9.35 -32.84 -25.29
N ASN A 262 -8.55 -32.98 -26.35
CA ASN A 262 -8.97 -33.68 -27.56
C ASN A 262 -8.58 -35.16 -27.47
N ALA A 263 -9.56 -36.02 -27.20
CA ALA A 263 -9.36 -37.48 -27.13
C ALA A 263 -8.78 -38.10 -28.42
N THR A 264 -8.90 -37.44 -29.58
CA THR A 264 -8.30 -37.93 -30.85
C THR A 264 -6.81 -37.59 -30.99
N PHE A 265 -6.25 -36.75 -30.11
CA PHE A 265 -4.83 -36.42 -30.05
C PHE A 265 -3.99 -37.61 -29.53
N GLY A 266 -4.58 -38.40 -28.63
CA GLY A 266 -3.97 -39.58 -28.02
C GLY A 266 -2.76 -39.29 -27.12
N ASP A 267 -2.23 -40.35 -26.51
CA ASP A 267 -1.23 -40.24 -25.44
C ASP A 267 0.23 -40.13 -25.93
N THR A 268 0.42 -39.94 -27.24
CA THR A 268 1.75 -39.98 -27.89
C THR A 268 2.55 -38.67 -27.81
N TYR A 269 1.97 -37.62 -27.24
CA TYR A 269 2.66 -36.35 -26.99
C TYR A 269 3.89 -36.55 -26.10
N ASP A 270 4.97 -35.81 -26.35
CA ASP A 270 6.23 -35.91 -25.61
C ASP A 270 6.64 -34.59 -24.95
N VAL A 271 6.06 -33.46 -25.39
CA VAL A 271 6.24 -32.13 -24.80
C VAL A 271 5.10 -31.77 -23.85
N LEU A 272 5.46 -31.09 -22.76
CA LEU A 272 4.60 -30.39 -21.80
C LEU A 272 5.10 -28.94 -21.77
N LEU A 273 4.40 -28.04 -22.48
CA LEU A 273 4.78 -26.66 -22.74
C LEU A 273 3.95 -25.69 -21.90
N ASP A 274 4.61 -24.72 -21.26
CA ASP A 274 3.96 -23.47 -20.82
C ASP A 274 4.06 -22.42 -21.94
N GLY A 275 2.93 -21.78 -22.27
CA GLY A 275 2.82 -20.77 -23.31
C GLY A 275 3.01 -19.33 -22.86
N HIS A 276 3.11 -19.05 -21.55
CA HIS A 276 3.10 -17.68 -21.02
C HIS A 276 3.78 -17.61 -19.63
N SER A 277 4.92 -16.92 -19.51
CA SER A 277 5.62 -16.78 -18.22
C SER A 277 6.56 -15.57 -18.16
N HIS A 278 6.75 -15.00 -16.96
CA HIS A 278 7.47 -13.74 -16.75
C HIS A 278 8.65 -13.89 -15.77
N THR A 279 9.68 -13.05 -15.95
CA THR A 279 10.86 -12.98 -15.09
C THR A 279 11.01 -11.57 -14.48
N ILE A 280 12.09 -11.36 -13.71
CA ILE A 280 12.54 -10.05 -13.24
C ILE A 280 12.94 -9.05 -14.35
N TYR A 281 12.81 -9.41 -15.64
CA TYR A 281 13.03 -8.48 -16.76
C TYR A 281 11.78 -7.65 -17.12
N SER A 282 10.57 -8.06 -16.67
CA SER A 282 9.43 -7.14 -16.51
C SER A 282 9.09 -6.91 -15.04
N ASP A 283 8.26 -7.78 -14.48
CA ASP A 283 7.59 -7.64 -13.19
C ASP A 283 7.27 -8.98 -12.53
N GLY A 284 7.62 -10.09 -13.20
CA GLY A 284 7.78 -11.39 -12.57
C GLY A 284 8.86 -11.36 -11.48
N ARG A 285 8.70 -12.18 -10.45
CA ARG A 285 9.52 -12.15 -9.23
C ARG A 285 10.55 -13.27 -9.15
N MET A 286 10.70 -14.05 -10.22
CA MET A 286 11.71 -15.10 -10.35
C MET A 286 12.80 -14.67 -11.34
N ALA A 287 14.06 -14.88 -10.96
CA ALA A 287 15.17 -14.82 -11.91
C ALA A 287 15.00 -15.92 -12.99
N PRO A 288 15.51 -15.75 -14.22
CA PRO A 288 15.32 -16.73 -15.29
C PRO A 288 15.66 -18.18 -14.90
N GLU A 289 16.74 -18.43 -14.17
CA GLU A 289 17.07 -19.79 -13.69
C GLU A 289 16.04 -20.33 -12.68
N THR A 290 15.57 -19.51 -11.73
CA THR A 290 14.49 -19.87 -10.81
C THR A 290 13.21 -20.21 -11.58
N LEU A 291 12.87 -19.44 -12.61
CA LEU A 291 11.70 -19.70 -13.45
C LEU A 291 11.81 -21.08 -14.13
N LEU A 292 12.97 -21.44 -14.68
CA LEU A 292 13.18 -22.79 -15.26
C LEU A 292 13.02 -23.90 -14.23
N LYS A 293 13.53 -23.71 -13.00
CA LYS A 293 13.36 -24.69 -11.92
C LYS A 293 11.89 -24.86 -11.52
N TRP A 294 11.12 -23.77 -11.42
CA TRP A 294 9.68 -23.81 -11.14
C TRP A 294 8.93 -24.62 -12.22
N HIS A 295 9.26 -24.40 -13.50
CA HIS A 295 8.69 -25.14 -14.62
C HIS A 295 9.00 -26.64 -14.55
N ILE A 296 10.27 -27.01 -14.33
CA ILE A 296 10.68 -28.42 -14.18
C ILE A 296 9.95 -29.09 -13.00
N ALA A 297 9.82 -28.40 -11.87
CA ALA A 297 9.13 -28.91 -10.69
C ALA A 297 7.61 -29.07 -10.90
N ASN A 298 6.99 -28.23 -11.75
CA ASN A 298 5.60 -28.35 -12.18
C ASN A 298 5.40 -29.26 -13.42
N GLY A 299 6.43 -30.01 -13.83
CA GLY A 299 6.33 -31.04 -14.87
C GLY A 299 6.48 -30.56 -16.30
N TYR A 300 6.73 -29.27 -16.52
CA TYR A 300 7.01 -28.74 -17.85
C TYR A 300 8.38 -29.20 -18.35
N ASN A 301 8.46 -29.45 -19.66
CA ASN A 301 9.72 -29.73 -20.37
C ASN A 301 9.93 -28.83 -21.60
N ALA A 302 9.04 -27.86 -21.80
CA ALA A 302 9.28 -26.67 -22.59
C ALA A 302 8.60 -25.44 -21.96
N VAL A 303 9.10 -24.26 -22.25
CA VAL A 303 8.55 -22.98 -21.76
C VAL A 303 8.72 -21.89 -22.80
N ILE A 304 7.70 -21.03 -22.92
CA ILE A 304 7.77 -19.72 -23.55
C ILE A 304 7.93 -18.68 -22.43
N VAL A 305 9.02 -17.91 -22.51
CA VAL A 305 9.32 -16.82 -21.57
C VAL A 305 9.13 -15.51 -22.31
N SER A 306 8.24 -14.66 -21.80
CA SER A 306 7.55 -13.61 -22.54
C SER A 306 7.37 -12.35 -21.69
N ASP A 307 8.46 -11.80 -21.16
CA ASP A 307 8.44 -10.57 -20.36
C ASP A 307 7.72 -9.41 -21.08
N HIS A 308 7.02 -8.56 -20.33
CA HIS A 308 6.28 -7.43 -20.89
C HIS A 308 7.19 -6.48 -21.67
N ASN A 309 6.88 -6.28 -22.95
CA ASN A 309 7.52 -5.31 -23.85
C ASN A 309 9.05 -5.46 -24.00
N THR A 310 9.62 -6.63 -23.68
CA THR A 310 11.05 -6.96 -23.88
C THR A 310 11.28 -8.46 -24.09
N ILE A 311 12.29 -8.82 -24.90
CA ILE A 311 12.73 -10.21 -25.11
C ILE A 311 13.86 -10.64 -24.16
N GLU A 312 14.42 -9.71 -23.36
CA GLU A 312 15.71 -9.92 -22.69
C GLU A 312 15.70 -11.09 -21.68
N GLY A 313 14.64 -11.23 -20.88
CA GLY A 313 14.51 -12.34 -19.93
C GLY A 313 14.32 -13.70 -20.62
N GLY A 314 13.62 -13.72 -21.76
CA GLY A 314 13.49 -14.92 -22.60
C GLY A 314 14.79 -15.37 -23.27
N LEU A 315 15.63 -14.43 -23.71
CA LEU A 315 16.99 -14.73 -24.19
C LEU A 315 17.89 -15.25 -23.06
N ALA A 316 17.87 -14.60 -21.89
CA ALA A 316 18.64 -15.03 -20.72
C ALA A 316 18.21 -16.43 -20.22
N ALA A 317 16.90 -16.71 -20.21
CA ALA A 317 16.37 -18.04 -19.90
C ALA A 317 16.86 -19.09 -20.91
N GLN A 318 16.91 -18.77 -22.21
CA GLN A 318 17.41 -19.70 -23.23
C GLN A 318 18.91 -20.00 -23.07
N GLU A 319 19.74 -18.99 -22.81
CA GLU A 319 21.18 -19.22 -22.56
C GLU A 319 21.42 -20.14 -21.36
N ILE A 320 20.73 -19.89 -20.25
CA ILE A 320 20.82 -20.71 -19.02
C ILE A 320 20.30 -22.13 -19.29
N ALA A 321 19.19 -22.29 -20.02
CA ALA A 321 18.67 -23.61 -20.36
C ALA A 321 19.65 -24.42 -21.22
N LEU A 322 20.24 -23.79 -22.25
CA LEU A 322 21.21 -24.44 -23.13
C LEU A 322 22.51 -24.82 -22.39
N ALA A 323 22.92 -24.04 -21.38
CA ALA A 323 24.11 -24.32 -20.58
C ALA A 323 23.88 -25.40 -19.49
N ASN A 324 22.77 -25.33 -18.76
CA ASN A 324 22.59 -26.05 -17.49
C ASN A 324 21.43 -27.07 -17.48
N TYR A 325 20.45 -26.97 -18.40
CA TYR A 325 19.18 -27.70 -18.32
C TYR A 325 18.70 -28.34 -19.65
N SER A 326 19.59 -28.46 -20.65
CA SER A 326 19.24 -28.90 -22.01
C SER A 326 18.69 -30.32 -22.11
N ASP A 327 18.85 -31.13 -21.06
CA ASP A 327 18.28 -32.48 -20.90
C ASP A 327 16.85 -32.48 -20.34
N LYS A 328 16.40 -31.36 -19.77
CA LYS A 328 15.16 -31.23 -18.96
C LYS A 328 14.13 -30.30 -19.60
N ILE A 329 14.53 -29.11 -20.04
CA ILE A 329 13.62 -28.07 -20.51
C ILE A 329 14.14 -27.33 -21.74
N THR A 330 13.27 -27.08 -22.71
CA THR A 330 13.55 -26.25 -23.89
C THR A 330 12.89 -24.88 -23.75
N VAL A 331 13.65 -23.81 -23.93
CA VAL A 331 13.14 -22.42 -23.87
C VAL A 331 12.94 -21.85 -25.27
N ILE A 332 11.78 -21.21 -25.47
CA ILE A 332 11.45 -20.41 -26.64
C ILE A 332 11.35 -18.94 -26.19
N PRO A 333 12.30 -18.07 -26.58
CA PRO A 333 12.22 -16.64 -26.33
C PRO A 333 10.99 -16.01 -26.97
N ALA A 334 10.37 -15.10 -26.25
CA ALA A 334 9.25 -14.29 -26.68
C ALA A 334 9.31 -12.92 -25.99
N MET A 335 8.38 -12.05 -26.34
CA MET A 335 7.93 -10.93 -25.50
C MET A 335 6.42 -10.94 -25.45
N GLU A 336 5.82 -10.44 -24.38
CA GLU A 336 4.42 -10.03 -24.43
C GLU A 336 4.34 -8.58 -24.90
N LEU A 337 3.61 -8.30 -25.98
CA LEU A 337 3.19 -6.93 -26.29
C LEU A 337 2.05 -6.55 -25.35
N SER A 338 2.35 -5.73 -24.33
CA SER A 338 1.40 -5.31 -23.30
C SER A 338 1.03 -3.84 -23.49
N CYS A 339 -0.26 -3.56 -23.73
CA CYS A 339 -0.78 -2.21 -23.95
C CYS A 339 -2.26 -2.10 -23.51
N CYS A 340 -2.84 -0.89 -23.50
CA CYS A 340 -4.22 -0.71 -23.03
C CYS A 340 -5.32 -1.29 -23.94
N ARG A 341 -4.97 -1.80 -25.13
CA ARG A 341 -5.91 -2.44 -26.07
C ARG A 341 -5.87 -3.97 -26.02
N LEU A 342 -4.68 -4.57 -25.98
CA LEU A 342 -4.49 -6.01 -25.99
C LEU A 342 -3.19 -6.40 -25.30
N HIS A 343 -3.12 -7.68 -24.96
CA HIS A 343 -1.91 -8.40 -24.58
C HIS A 343 -1.68 -9.51 -25.62
N MET A 344 -0.44 -9.65 -26.13
CA MET A 344 -0.14 -10.56 -27.24
C MET A 344 1.29 -11.10 -27.17
N ASN A 345 1.44 -12.42 -26.99
CA ASN A 345 2.75 -13.08 -27.02
C ASN A 345 3.29 -13.17 -28.44
N LEU A 346 4.51 -12.63 -28.64
CA LEU A 346 5.27 -12.65 -29.88
C LEU A 346 6.36 -13.73 -29.74
N ILE A 347 6.07 -14.93 -30.21
CA ILE A 347 6.75 -16.17 -29.82
C ILE A 347 7.81 -16.58 -30.85
N GLY A 348 9.01 -16.96 -30.39
CA GLY A 348 10.07 -17.50 -31.24
C GLY A 348 10.78 -16.45 -32.09
N ILE A 349 10.86 -15.23 -31.56
CA ILE A 349 11.58 -14.07 -32.12
C ILE A 349 13.00 -13.98 -31.52
N ASN A 350 13.79 -12.98 -31.95
CA ASN A 350 15.17 -12.75 -31.48
C ASN A 350 15.54 -11.26 -31.25
N GLU A 351 14.56 -10.36 -31.33
CA GLU A 351 14.67 -8.92 -31.06
C GLU A 351 13.35 -8.43 -30.43
N THR A 352 13.38 -7.37 -29.62
CA THR A 352 12.16 -6.70 -29.13
C THR A 352 11.51 -5.93 -30.29
N ILE A 353 10.20 -6.07 -30.47
CA ILE A 353 9.45 -5.40 -31.55
C ILE A 353 8.69 -4.19 -30.97
N ASP A 354 9.21 -2.98 -31.20
CA ASP A 354 8.77 -1.75 -30.53
C ASP A 354 7.58 -1.02 -31.18
N ILE A 355 7.18 -1.41 -32.39
CA ILE A 355 6.21 -0.74 -33.27
C ILE A 355 4.88 -0.39 -32.57
N ALA A 356 4.40 -1.28 -31.69
CA ALA A 356 3.15 -1.11 -30.95
C ALA A 356 3.35 -0.84 -29.44
N ILE A 357 4.58 -0.70 -28.94
CA ILE A 357 4.92 -0.44 -27.53
C ILE A 357 4.57 1.02 -27.17
N THR A 358 3.28 1.27 -27.09
CA THR A 358 2.62 2.57 -26.92
C THR A 358 1.33 2.38 -26.13
N LYS A 359 0.83 3.44 -25.50
CA LYS A 359 -0.36 3.35 -24.65
C LYS A 359 -1.63 2.88 -25.39
N TRP A 360 -1.82 3.34 -26.62
CA TRP A 360 -2.99 3.05 -27.46
C TRP A 360 -2.57 2.82 -28.93
N PRO A 361 -2.02 1.65 -29.30
CA PRO A 361 -1.57 1.38 -30.66
C PRO A 361 -2.74 1.33 -31.64
N THR A 362 -2.56 1.84 -32.86
CA THR A 362 -3.57 1.69 -33.93
C THR A 362 -3.60 0.26 -34.48
N ASP A 363 -4.63 -0.08 -35.24
CA ASP A 363 -4.75 -1.39 -35.90
C ASP A 363 -3.60 -1.62 -36.89
N GLU A 364 -3.10 -0.58 -37.56
CA GLU A 364 -1.91 -0.65 -38.41
C GLU A 364 -0.62 -0.93 -37.62
N GLN A 365 -0.46 -0.39 -36.41
CA GLN A 365 0.68 -0.69 -35.54
C GLN A 365 0.63 -2.14 -35.02
N LEU A 366 -0.55 -2.62 -34.62
CA LEU A 366 -0.76 -4.01 -34.22
C LEU A 366 -0.44 -4.95 -35.39
N LYS A 367 -0.98 -4.66 -36.59
CA LYS A 367 -0.69 -5.45 -37.79
C LYS A 367 0.80 -5.44 -38.16
N ALA A 368 1.46 -4.29 -38.11
CA ALA A 368 2.89 -4.18 -38.40
C ALA A 368 3.77 -4.94 -37.38
N THR A 369 3.32 -5.05 -36.14
CA THR A 369 3.97 -5.86 -35.09
C THR A 369 3.82 -7.36 -35.36
N ILE A 370 2.64 -7.81 -35.80
CA ILE A 370 2.39 -9.19 -36.25
C ILE A 370 3.22 -9.50 -37.50
N ASP A 371 3.19 -8.61 -38.51
CA ASP A 371 3.98 -8.75 -39.75
C ASP A 371 5.48 -8.82 -39.46
N ARG A 372 5.99 -8.07 -38.46
CA ARG A 372 7.39 -8.18 -38.02
C ARG A 372 7.68 -9.50 -37.31
N THR A 373 6.77 -9.96 -36.46
CA THR A 373 6.86 -11.26 -35.78
C THR A 373 7.00 -12.39 -36.79
N HIS A 374 6.19 -12.38 -37.86
CA HIS A 374 6.28 -13.36 -38.95
C HIS A 374 7.55 -13.24 -39.79
N GLN A 375 8.09 -12.03 -40.00
CA GLN A 375 9.40 -11.85 -40.70
C GLN A 375 10.56 -12.48 -39.94
N LEU A 376 10.50 -12.54 -38.60
CA LEU A 376 11.46 -13.25 -37.75
C LEU A 376 11.20 -14.76 -37.69
N GLY A 377 10.12 -15.24 -38.34
CA GLY A 377 9.68 -16.63 -38.29
C GLY A 377 8.88 -17.00 -37.03
N GLY A 378 8.54 -16.02 -36.19
CA GLY A 378 7.77 -16.20 -34.97
C GLY A 378 6.27 -16.43 -35.21
N LEU A 379 5.51 -16.41 -34.11
CA LEU A 379 4.05 -16.54 -34.07
C LEU A 379 3.44 -15.46 -33.17
N ALA A 380 2.29 -14.91 -33.54
CA ALA A 380 1.58 -13.91 -32.73
C ALA A 380 0.30 -14.51 -32.11
N ILE A 381 0.24 -14.54 -30.77
CA ILE A 381 -0.84 -15.19 -30.01
C ILE A 381 -1.49 -14.20 -29.04
N ILE A 382 -2.82 -14.16 -29.04
CA ILE A 382 -3.58 -13.24 -28.16
C ILE A 382 -3.81 -13.87 -26.78
N ASN A 383 -3.49 -13.11 -25.74
CA ASN A 383 -3.48 -13.58 -24.36
C ASN A 383 -4.82 -13.31 -23.66
N HIS A 384 -5.18 -14.21 -22.74
CA HIS A 384 -6.19 -14.09 -21.68
C HIS A 384 -7.40 -13.16 -21.91
N ILE A 385 -8.09 -13.30 -23.06
CA ILE A 385 -9.28 -12.48 -23.39
C ILE A 385 -10.33 -12.40 -22.24
N PRO A 386 -10.62 -13.47 -21.46
CA PRO A 386 -11.52 -13.36 -20.31
C PRO A 386 -11.04 -12.37 -19.25
N TRP A 387 -9.73 -12.27 -18.98
CA TRP A 387 -9.16 -11.30 -18.06
C TRP A 387 -9.24 -9.89 -18.64
N SER A 388 -8.87 -9.74 -19.92
CA SER A 388 -8.85 -8.47 -20.67
C SER A 388 -10.23 -7.80 -20.77
N ASN A 389 -11.28 -8.60 -20.94
CA ASN A 389 -12.67 -8.14 -21.04
C ASN A 389 -13.42 -8.11 -19.69
N THR A 390 -12.83 -8.63 -18.61
CA THR A 390 -13.42 -8.52 -17.27
C THR A 390 -13.33 -7.07 -16.78
N THR A 391 -14.35 -6.62 -16.05
CA THR A 391 -14.41 -5.30 -15.41
C THR A 391 -13.19 -5.02 -14.54
N GLU A 392 -12.59 -3.84 -14.67
CA GLU A 392 -11.50 -3.40 -13.78
C GLU A 392 -12.07 -2.86 -12.45
N TYR A 393 -11.34 -3.08 -11.35
CA TYR A 393 -11.87 -2.88 -10.01
C TYR A 393 -12.22 -1.41 -9.75
N GLY A 394 -13.48 -1.19 -9.36
CA GLY A 394 -14.04 0.15 -9.11
C GLY A 394 -14.36 0.96 -10.38
N TYR A 395 -14.16 0.41 -11.57
CA TYR A 395 -14.57 1.03 -12.84
C TYR A 395 -15.78 0.30 -13.44
N GLU A 396 -16.61 1.00 -14.20
CA GLU A 396 -17.68 0.38 -15.02
C GLU A 396 -17.18 0.07 -16.44
N LEU A 397 -15.91 -0.33 -16.57
CA LEU A 397 -15.18 -0.53 -17.82
C LEU A 397 -14.34 -1.83 -17.78
N PRO A 398 -14.08 -2.48 -18.94
CA PRO A 398 -13.16 -3.62 -19.01
C PRO A 398 -11.70 -3.18 -18.74
N ARG A 399 -10.83 -4.14 -18.41
CA ARG A 399 -9.38 -3.92 -18.25
C ARG A 399 -8.75 -3.30 -19.49
N MET A 400 -9.05 -3.88 -20.65
CA MET A 400 -8.59 -3.37 -21.94
C MET A 400 -9.76 -2.74 -22.68
N GLN A 401 -9.73 -1.42 -22.81
CA GLN A 401 -10.76 -0.68 -23.53
C GLN A 401 -10.45 -0.75 -25.02
N ASN A 402 -11.48 -0.92 -25.86
CA ASN A 402 -11.31 -1.07 -27.31
C ASN A 402 -10.41 -2.27 -27.70
N HIS A 403 -10.48 -3.36 -26.92
CA HIS A 403 -9.90 -4.65 -27.30
C HIS A 403 -10.50 -5.11 -28.63
N PRO A 404 -9.68 -5.47 -29.64
CA PRO A 404 -10.16 -6.00 -30.91
C PRO A 404 -11.07 -7.24 -30.75
N SER A 405 -12.02 -7.43 -31.66
CA SER A 405 -12.83 -8.65 -31.72
C SER A 405 -12.00 -9.82 -32.27
N ARG A 406 -12.44 -11.07 -32.07
CA ARG A 406 -11.69 -12.25 -32.53
C ARG A 406 -11.56 -12.29 -34.05
N GLU A 407 -12.55 -11.75 -34.75
CA GLU A 407 -12.58 -11.58 -36.21
C GLU A 407 -11.54 -10.55 -36.66
N LEU A 408 -11.52 -9.35 -36.06
CA LEU A 408 -10.52 -8.32 -36.37
C LEU A 408 -9.09 -8.81 -36.06
N LEU A 409 -8.90 -9.59 -34.98
CA LEU A 409 -7.61 -10.18 -34.64
C LEU A 409 -7.11 -11.14 -35.75
N VAL A 410 -8.00 -11.93 -36.35
CA VAL A 410 -7.68 -12.78 -37.51
C VAL A 410 -7.39 -11.94 -38.76
N GLU A 411 -8.13 -10.85 -38.99
CA GLU A 411 -7.85 -9.91 -40.10
C GLU A 411 -6.50 -9.18 -39.94
N LEU A 412 -6.07 -8.92 -38.69
CA LEU A 412 -4.74 -8.41 -38.36
C LEU A 412 -3.62 -9.46 -38.51
N GLY A 413 -3.98 -10.74 -38.59
CA GLY A 413 -3.06 -11.84 -38.94
C GLY A 413 -2.55 -12.69 -37.77
N ILE A 414 -3.21 -12.69 -36.61
CA ILE A 414 -2.78 -13.53 -35.47
C ILE A 414 -2.84 -15.03 -35.80
N ASP A 415 -1.96 -15.81 -35.18
CA ASP A 415 -1.86 -17.25 -35.39
C ASP A 415 -2.82 -18.07 -34.53
N GLY A 416 -3.19 -17.55 -33.35
CA GLY A 416 -3.99 -18.27 -32.36
C GLY A 416 -4.29 -17.47 -31.08
N PHE A 417 -4.88 -18.17 -30.10
CA PHE A 417 -5.21 -17.60 -28.78
C PHE A 417 -4.73 -18.50 -27.64
N GLU A 418 -4.40 -17.87 -26.52
CA GLU A 418 -4.31 -18.51 -25.21
C GLU A 418 -5.73 -18.90 -24.75
N ILE A 419 -6.04 -20.19 -24.70
CA ILE A 419 -7.37 -20.69 -24.31
C ILE A 419 -7.49 -21.02 -22.83
N ALA A 420 -6.38 -21.19 -22.13
CA ALA A 420 -6.38 -21.29 -20.67
C ALA A 420 -5.22 -20.45 -20.12
N ASN A 421 -5.54 -19.64 -19.12
CA ASN A 421 -4.65 -18.70 -18.43
C ASN A 421 -4.95 -18.83 -16.93
N GLY A 422 -3.94 -19.24 -16.16
CA GLY A 422 -4.16 -19.73 -14.79
C GLY A 422 -5.31 -20.75 -14.73
N GLY A 423 -6.16 -20.64 -13.71
CA GLY A 423 -7.36 -21.48 -13.55
C GLY A 423 -8.54 -21.14 -14.48
N THR A 424 -8.39 -20.26 -15.47
CA THR A 424 -9.49 -19.77 -16.34
C THR A 424 -9.43 -20.40 -17.73
N LEU A 425 -10.55 -20.96 -18.21
CA LEU A 425 -10.68 -21.58 -19.54
C LEU A 425 -11.61 -20.75 -20.45
N ASP A 426 -11.06 -20.15 -21.51
CA ASP A 426 -11.82 -19.42 -22.54
C ASP A 426 -12.47 -20.39 -23.55
N THR A 427 -13.63 -20.92 -23.16
CA THR A 427 -14.44 -21.79 -24.04
C THR A 427 -14.95 -21.08 -25.30
N ILE A 428 -14.96 -19.74 -25.34
CA ILE A 428 -15.39 -18.95 -26.51
C ILE A 428 -14.25 -18.89 -27.54
N SER A 429 -13.02 -18.55 -27.12
CA SER A 429 -11.83 -18.64 -27.98
C SER A 429 -11.58 -20.07 -28.45
N LEU A 430 -11.75 -21.06 -27.57
CA LEU A 430 -11.60 -22.48 -27.92
C LEU A 430 -12.56 -22.90 -29.04
N LYS A 431 -13.82 -22.46 -29.03
CA LYS A 431 -14.77 -22.73 -30.12
C LYS A 431 -14.41 -21.94 -31.39
N PHE A 432 -14.02 -20.68 -31.25
CA PHE A 432 -13.60 -19.84 -32.38
C PHE A 432 -12.36 -20.40 -33.10
N ILE A 433 -11.38 -20.96 -32.36
CA ILE A 433 -10.21 -21.65 -32.91
C ILE A 433 -10.63 -22.88 -33.72
N GLN A 434 -11.59 -23.67 -33.24
CA GLN A 434 -12.10 -24.85 -33.95
C GLN A 434 -12.78 -24.48 -35.28
N ASP A 435 -13.52 -23.37 -35.31
CA ASP A 435 -14.22 -22.90 -36.51
C ASP A 435 -13.27 -22.27 -37.56
N ASN A 436 -12.18 -21.64 -37.10
CA ASN A 436 -11.23 -20.90 -37.96
C ASN A 436 -9.90 -21.63 -38.19
N ASN A 437 -9.71 -22.84 -37.65
CA ASN A 437 -8.49 -23.65 -37.75
C ASN A 437 -7.21 -22.87 -37.32
N LEU A 438 -7.24 -22.26 -36.14
CA LEU A 438 -6.15 -21.45 -35.57
C LEU A 438 -5.29 -22.26 -34.58
N LEU A 439 -4.18 -21.68 -34.11
CA LEU A 439 -3.37 -22.28 -33.04
C LEU A 439 -4.08 -22.14 -31.68
N LEU A 440 -3.98 -23.20 -30.89
CA LEU A 440 -4.33 -23.27 -29.48
C LEU A 440 -3.04 -23.32 -28.65
N ILE A 441 -2.97 -22.50 -27.60
CA ILE A 441 -1.96 -22.60 -26.54
C ILE A 441 -2.62 -22.36 -25.18
N THR A 442 -1.92 -22.71 -24.11
CA THR A 442 -2.28 -22.42 -22.72
C THR A 442 -1.06 -21.88 -21.98
N GLY A 443 -1.27 -20.93 -21.09
CA GLY A 443 -0.25 -20.31 -20.25
C GLY A 443 -0.52 -20.48 -18.76
N THR A 444 0.52 -20.40 -17.94
CA THR A 444 0.35 -20.16 -16.50
C THR A 444 0.27 -18.68 -16.17
N ASP A 445 0.91 -17.82 -16.97
CA ASP A 445 1.05 -16.38 -16.70
C ASP A 445 1.75 -16.16 -15.34
N VAL A 446 2.74 -17.01 -15.08
CA VAL A 446 3.42 -17.07 -13.79
C VAL A 446 4.31 -15.85 -13.57
N HIS A 447 3.93 -15.09 -12.54
CA HIS A 447 4.69 -13.96 -12.02
C HIS A 447 5.37 -14.26 -10.67
N TYR A 448 4.89 -15.23 -9.89
CA TYR A 448 5.32 -15.45 -8.50
C TYR A 448 5.62 -16.94 -8.20
N PRO A 449 6.62 -17.26 -7.35
CA PRO A 449 6.98 -18.65 -7.03
C PRO A 449 5.90 -19.41 -6.23
N ASP A 450 4.97 -18.69 -5.61
CA ASP A 450 3.77 -19.19 -4.94
C ASP A 450 2.51 -19.18 -5.83
N THR A 451 2.69 -19.18 -7.16
CA THR A 451 1.64 -19.46 -8.16
C THR A 451 1.53 -20.97 -8.43
N ASN A 452 0.31 -21.48 -8.65
CA ASN A 452 0.07 -22.85 -9.09
C ASN A 452 0.20 -22.99 -10.62
N ALA A 453 0.56 -24.18 -11.11
CA ALA A 453 0.44 -24.55 -12.52
C ALA A 453 -0.94 -25.18 -12.78
N PHE A 454 -1.67 -24.69 -13.78
CA PHE A 454 -3.06 -25.10 -14.08
C PHE A 454 -3.23 -25.78 -15.44
N SER A 455 -2.32 -25.53 -16.38
CA SER A 455 -2.49 -25.93 -17.78
C SER A 455 -1.15 -26.33 -18.42
N TRP A 456 -1.17 -27.31 -19.32
CA TRP A 456 0.00 -27.72 -20.08
C TRP A 456 -0.39 -27.84 -21.55
N THR A 457 0.23 -27.05 -22.43
CA THR A 457 0.10 -27.25 -23.87
C THR A 457 0.86 -28.53 -24.24
N ILE A 458 0.22 -29.41 -25.02
CA ILE A 458 0.80 -30.71 -25.40
C ILE A 458 0.93 -30.84 -26.90
N LEU A 459 2.08 -31.38 -27.32
CA LEU A 459 2.46 -31.59 -28.71
C LEU A 459 3.45 -32.76 -28.82
N ASN A 460 3.58 -33.32 -30.02
CA ASN A 460 4.43 -34.48 -30.30
C ASN A 460 5.59 -34.10 -31.24
N THR A 461 6.81 -34.13 -30.72
CA THR A 461 8.06 -33.85 -31.43
C THR A 461 8.80 -35.10 -31.91
N ASN A 462 8.23 -36.29 -31.69
CA ASN A 462 8.83 -37.61 -31.96
C ASN A 462 10.21 -37.80 -31.29
N GLY A 463 10.36 -37.28 -30.06
CA GLY A 463 11.56 -37.32 -29.23
C GLY A 463 12.52 -36.15 -29.43
N ASN A 464 12.41 -35.38 -30.51
CA ASN A 464 13.28 -34.23 -30.80
C ASN A 464 12.66 -32.93 -30.24
N ARG A 465 12.76 -32.70 -28.93
CA ARG A 465 12.22 -31.50 -28.24
C ARG A 465 12.96 -30.17 -28.52
N SER A 466 13.72 -30.07 -29.61
CA SER A 466 14.40 -28.82 -29.97
C SER A 466 13.41 -27.68 -30.25
N ALA A 467 13.80 -26.44 -29.94
CA ALA A 467 12.94 -25.27 -30.08
C ALA A 467 12.40 -25.10 -31.52
N GLU A 468 13.21 -25.42 -32.53
CA GLU A 468 12.79 -25.43 -33.94
C GLU A 468 11.63 -26.40 -34.19
N ASN A 469 11.70 -27.63 -33.67
CA ASN A 469 10.67 -28.66 -33.88
C ASN A 469 9.41 -28.39 -33.05
N ILE A 470 9.54 -27.82 -31.85
CA ILE A 470 8.38 -27.33 -31.07
C ILE A 470 7.68 -26.22 -31.86
N MET A 471 8.41 -25.20 -32.32
CA MET A 471 7.86 -24.14 -33.19
C MET A 471 7.28 -24.69 -34.50
N ALA A 472 7.82 -25.79 -35.04
CA ALA A 472 7.22 -26.47 -36.20
C ALA A 472 5.86 -27.11 -35.88
N GLN A 473 5.67 -27.74 -34.71
CA GLN A 473 4.34 -28.24 -34.32
C GLN A 473 3.35 -27.11 -33.99
N LEU A 474 3.81 -26.01 -33.40
CA LEU A 474 3.01 -24.80 -33.17
C LEU A 474 2.55 -24.18 -34.51
N ARG A 475 3.47 -23.93 -35.45
CA ARG A 475 3.13 -23.46 -36.82
C ARG A 475 2.19 -24.44 -37.55
N ALA A 476 2.33 -25.75 -37.33
CA ALA A 476 1.45 -26.77 -37.88
C ALA A 476 0.10 -26.92 -37.15
N ARG A 477 -0.15 -26.13 -36.08
CA ARG A 477 -1.38 -26.15 -35.26
C ARG A 477 -1.68 -27.52 -34.64
N ARG A 478 -0.62 -28.29 -34.34
CA ARG A 478 -0.69 -29.65 -33.78
C ARG A 478 -0.57 -29.63 -32.26
N THR A 479 -1.48 -28.91 -31.61
CA THR A 479 -1.56 -28.81 -30.16
C THR A 479 -2.86 -29.40 -29.61
N SER A 480 -2.78 -29.87 -28.38
CA SER A 480 -3.91 -30.00 -27.46
C SER A 480 -3.45 -29.48 -26.10
N PHE A 481 -4.21 -29.72 -25.04
CA PHE A 481 -3.81 -29.32 -23.69
C PHE A 481 -4.28 -30.30 -22.62
N LEU A 482 -3.61 -30.25 -21.47
CA LEU A 482 -4.08 -30.76 -20.17
C LEU A 482 -4.50 -29.55 -19.33
N PHE A 483 -5.54 -29.69 -18.49
CA PHE A 483 -6.04 -28.62 -17.64
C PHE A 483 -6.59 -29.15 -16.32
N ASP A 484 -6.25 -28.47 -15.23
CA ASP A 484 -6.81 -28.67 -13.90
C ASP A 484 -7.10 -27.30 -13.26
N PRO A 485 -8.37 -26.90 -13.08
CA PRO A 485 -8.73 -25.60 -12.50
C PRO A 485 -8.41 -25.51 -10.99
N THR A 486 -8.00 -26.61 -10.34
CA THR A 486 -7.55 -26.60 -8.93
C THR A 486 -6.05 -26.34 -8.78
N GLY A 487 -5.28 -26.49 -9.86
CA GLY A 487 -3.85 -26.22 -9.92
C GLY A 487 -2.96 -27.22 -9.16
N THR A 488 -1.66 -27.17 -9.46
CA THR A 488 -0.65 -27.94 -8.72
C THR A 488 -0.60 -27.52 -7.24
N GLN A 489 -0.60 -28.50 -6.34
CA GLN A 489 -0.75 -28.27 -4.90
C GLN A 489 0.51 -27.76 -4.17
N PRO A 490 1.75 -28.11 -4.56
CA PRO A 490 2.95 -27.52 -3.97
C PRO A 490 3.13 -26.05 -4.37
N LEU A 491 3.49 -25.21 -3.40
CA LEU A 491 3.78 -23.78 -3.58
C LEU A 491 5.02 -23.38 -2.75
N ALA A 492 5.87 -22.52 -3.30
CA ALA A 492 7.06 -22.03 -2.60
C ALA A 492 6.82 -20.65 -2.00
N TYR A 493 6.28 -20.61 -0.78
CA TYR A 493 6.04 -19.35 -0.07
C TYR A 493 7.36 -18.64 0.28
N PRO A 494 7.59 -17.41 -0.20
CA PRO A 494 8.80 -16.65 0.09
C PRO A 494 8.91 -16.21 1.57
N PRO A 495 10.12 -16.10 2.13
CA PRO A 495 10.33 -15.65 3.51
C PRO A 495 10.06 -14.14 3.69
N THR A 496 9.94 -13.70 4.94
CA THR A 496 9.77 -12.27 5.27
C THR A 496 11.10 -11.54 5.37
N THR A 497 11.15 -10.32 4.81
CA THR A 497 12.37 -9.51 4.74
C THR A 497 12.74 -8.96 6.11
N SER A 498 13.92 -9.28 6.64
CA SER A 498 14.38 -8.79 7.95
C SER A 498 14.45 -7.25 8.04
N ASN A 499 14.88 -6.60 6.95
CA ASN A 499 14.94 -5.14 6.83
C ASN A 499 13.56 -4.46 6.79
N TYR A 500 12.49 -5.16 6.40
CA TYR A 500 11.14 -4.60 6.41
C TYR A 500 10.74 -4.18 7.82
N PHE A 501 10.91 -5.05 8.83
CA PHE A 501 10.51 -4.80 10.21
C PHE A 501 11.15 -3.55 10.83
N ALA A 502 12.37 -3.17 10.41
CA ALA A 502 13.02 -1.93 10.85
C ALA A 502 12.31 -0.67 10.33
N THR A 503 11.63 -0.75 9.19
CA THR A 503 10.90 0.37 8.56
C THR A 503 9.39 0.27 8.73
N ALA A 504 8.86 -0.92 9.02
CA ALA A 504 7.44 -1.22 9.00
C ALA A 504 6.59 -0.34 9.93
N PRO A 505 6.95 -0.01 11.20
CA PRO A 505 6.06 0.76 12.07
C PRO A 505 5.68 2.16 11.52
N PRO A 506 6.61 3.02 11.08
CA PRO A 506 6.25 4.28 10.40
C PRO A 506 5.69 4.09 8.97
N THR A 507 6.09 3.06 8.21
CA THR A 507 5.49 2.78 6.89
C THR A 507 4.01 2.38 7.02
N LEU A 508 3.71 1.36 7.84
CA LEU A 508 2.34 0.87 8.10
C LEU A 508 1.45 1.95 8.71
N LEU A 509 2.00 2.85 9.54
CA LEU A 509 1.25 3.99 10.08
C LEU A 509 0.99 5.07 9.01
N GLY A 510 1.83 5.18 7.99
CA GLY A 510 1.53 5.99 6.79
C GLY A 510 0.42 5.34 5.96
N GLN A 511 0.57 4.06 5.63
CA GLN A 511 -0.45 3.27 4.91
C GLN A 511 -1.80 3.27 5.63
N TYR A 512 -1.82 3.20 6.97
CA TYR A 512 -3.04 3.35 7.77
C TYR A 512 -3.75 4.70 7.53
N PHE A 513 -3.00 5.81 7.39
CA PHE A 513 -3.60 7.11 7.09
C PHE A 513 -3.99 7.29 5.61
N GLN A 514 -3.57 6.40 4.70
CA GLN A 514 -4.10 6.39 3.33
C GLN A 514 -5.61 6.09 3.31
N MET A 515 -6.18 5.48 4.36
CA MET A 515 -7.64 5.22 4.46
C MET A 515 -8.53 6.47 4.25
N PHE A 516 -7.97 7.68 4.41
CA PHE A 516 -8.70 8.92 4.19
C PHE A 516 -8.96 9.24 2.70
N TRP A 517 -8.37 8.50 1.77
CA TRP A 517 -8.71 8.54 0.36
C TRP A 517 -8.67 7.15 -0.29
N THR A 518 -9.20 7.06 -1.50
CA THR A 518 -8.85 6.01 -2.45
C THR A 518 -8.22 6.69 -3.64
N ASP A 519 -6.97 6.32 -3.93
CA ASP A 519 -6.33 6.61 -5.20
C ASP A 519 -6.77 5.52 -6.19
N GLN A 520 -7.29 5.91 -7.34
CA GLN A 520 -7.90 4.99 -8.29
C GLN A 520 -7.36 5.26 -9.70
N THR A 521 -6.51 4.35 -10.15
CA THR A 521 -5.70 4.49 -11.37
C THR A 521 -6.09 3.48 -12.46
N GLY A 522 -6.47 2.25 -12.09
CA GLY A 522 -6.83 1.17 -13.00
C GLY A 522 -5.63 0.38 -13.52
N LEU A 523 -5.77 -0.24 -14.69
CA LEU A 523 -4.70 -1.06 -15.28
C LEU A 523 -3.50 -0.19 -15.70
N TYR A 524 -2.28 -0.60 -15.34
CA TYR A 524 -1.05 0.06 -15.80
C TYR A 524 -0.84 -0.14 -17.30
N SER A 525 -0.36 0.88 -18.01
CA SER A 525 -0.32 0.84 -19.48
C SER A 525 0.83 0.07 -20.11
N PHE A 526 1.86 -0.28 -19.33
CA PHE A 526 3.15 -0.83 -19.79
C PHE A 526 3.86 -0.02 -20.89
N SER A 527 3.39 1.19 -21.18
CA SER A 527 3.91 2.06 -22.22
C SER A 527 5.13 2.85 -21.74
N PRO A 528 6.06 3.27 -22.64
CA PRO A 528 7.22 4.08 -22.27
C PRO A 528 6.85 5.48 -21.75
N GLN A 529 5.59 5.89 -21.91
CA GLN A 529 5.04 7.15 -21.38
C GLN A 529 4.46 7.00 -19.96
N GLY A 530 4.27 5.76 -19.48
CA GLY A 530 3.72 5.44 -18.17
C GLY A 530 2.23 5.78 -17.99
N GLY A 531 1.82 5.79 -16.72
CA GLY A 531 0.42 5.98 -16.31
C GLY A 531 -0.51 4.84 -16.77
N PHE A 532 -1.82 5.07 -16.65
CA PHE A 532 -2.80 3.99 -16.60
C PHE A 532 -3.83 4.04 -17.74
N CYS A 533 -4.45 2.91 -18.05
CA CYS A 533 -5.42 2.74 -19.14
C CYS A 533 -6.79 3.36 -18.83
N HIS A 534 -7.08 3.62 -17.56
CA HIS A 534 -8.34 4.21 -17.10
C HIS A 534 -8.15 5.68 -16.71
N GLN A 535 -9.25 6.36 -16.41
CA GLN A 535 -9.19 7.72 -15.89
C GLN A 535 -8.72 7.68 -14.43
N GLU A 536 -7.65 8.41 -14.14
CA GLU A 536 -7.04 8.51 -12.80
C GLU A 536 -7.81 9.54 -11.95
N TYR A 537 -8.28 9.14 -10.77
CA TYR A 537 -8.97 10.04 -9.84
C TYR A 537 -8.79 9.67 -8.37
N ILE A 538 -8.80 10.69 -7.51
CA ILE A 538 -8.75 10.53 -6.06
C ILE A 538 -10.13 10.79 -5.46
N THR A 539 -10.62 9.85 -4.67
CA THR A 539 -11.85 9.98 -3.86
C THR A 539 -11.47 10.23 -2.40
N ILE A 540 -11.84 11.38 -1.83
CA ILE A 540 -11.54 11.71 -0.43
C ILE A 540 -12.69 11.30 0.49
N HIS A 541 -12.39 10.48 1.50
CA HIS A 541 -13.36 9.88 2.43
C HIS A 541 -13.71 10.82 3.59
N TYR A 542 -14.30 11.98 3.29
CA TYR A 542 -14.65 13.02 4.26
C TYR A 542 -15.46 12.49 5.47
N LYS A 543 -16.33 11.51 5.24
CA LYS A 543 -17.12 10.83 6.27
C LYS A 543 -16.21 10.13 7.29
N LEU A 544 -15.19 9.40 6.81
CA LEU A 544 -14.22 8.69 7.65
C LEU A 544 -13.28 9.66 8.38
N ILE A 545 -12.83 10.73 7.71
CA ILE A 545 -12.06 11.82 8.34
C ILE A 545 -12.85 12.42 9.52
N GLY A 546 -14.16 12.67 9.33
CA GLY A 546 -15.06 13.16 10.38
C GLY A 546 -15.17 12.21 11.57
N TYR A 547 -15.37 10.90 11.32
CA TYR A 547 -15.39 9.89 12.39
C TYR A 547 -14.05 9.76 13.11
N PHE A 548 -12.92 9.80 12.40
CA PHE A 548 -11.59 9.77 12.99
C PHE A 548 -11.35 10.96 13.93
N VAL A 549 -11.65 12.18 13.49
CA VAL A 549 -11.56 13.39 14.36
C VAL A 549 -12.51 13.27 15.56
N GLY A 550 -13.71 12.72 15.36
CA GLY A 550 -14.65 12.41 16.45
C GLY A 550 -14.07 11.44 17.49
N TRP A 551 -13.45 10.34 17.05
CA TRP A 551 -12.82 9.36 17.95
C TRP A 551 -11.59 9.92 18.67
N ILE A 552 -10.77 10.75 18.01
CA ILE A 552 -9.68 11.49 18.66
C ILE A 552 -10.22 12.42 19.76
N PHE A 553 -11.36 13.10 19.52
CA PHE A 553 -11.99 13.93 20.53
C PHE A 553 -12.59 13.12 21.69
N VAL A 554 -13.26 11.98 21.43
CA VAL A 554 -13.73 11.05 22.48
C VAL A 554 -12.57 10.51 23.31
N GLY A 555 -11.49 10.08 22.68
CA GLY A 555 -10.27 9.64 23.36
C GLY A 555 -9.64 10.73 24.23
N PHE A 556 -9.62 11.98 23.74
CA PHE A 556 -9.17 13.14 24.51
C PHE A 556 -10.06 13.42 25.73
N LEU A 557 -11.39 13.34 25.60
CA LEU A 557 -12.32 13.50 26.73
C LEU A 557 -12.15 12.39 27.78
N LEU A 558 -11.98 11.14 27.36
CA LEU A 558 -11.70 10.01 28.26
C LEU A 558 -10.35 10.18 28.97
N PHE A 559 -9.31 10.62 28.26
CA PHE A 559 -8.02 10.98 28.85
C PHE A 559 -8.16 12.11 29.88
N GLU A 560 -8.88 13.18 29.58
CA GLU A 560 -9.10 14.28 30.53
C GLU A 560 -9.90 13.84 31.76
N ALA A 561 -10.91 12.98 31.60
CA ALA A 561 -11.66 12.40 32.71
C ALA A 561 -10.76 11.54 33.61
N ALA A 562 -10.01 10.58 33.04
CA ALA A 562 -9.06 9.74 33.77
C ALA A 562 -7.98 10.58 34.48
N ARG A 563 -7.44 11.60 33.79
CA ARG A 563 -6.47 12.55 34.35
C ARG A 563 -7.06 13.37 35.50
N LEU A 564 -8.34 13.75 35.44
CA LEU A 564 -9.03 14.42 36.55
C LEU A 564 -9.26 13.48 37.74
N VAL A 565 -9.61 12.22 37.52
CA VAL A 565 -9.72 11.20 38.58
C VAL A 565 -8.37 10.98 39.27
N ILE A 566 -7.29 10.75 38.51
CA ILE A 566 -5.93 10.55 39.02
C ILE A 566 -5.45 11.77 39.83
N VAL A 567 -5.61 12.98 39.28
CA VAL A 567 -5.21 14.21 39.98
C VAL A 567 -6.09 14.50 41.19
N GLY A 568 -7.39 14.18 41.13
CA GLY A 568 -8.34 14.39 42.22
C GLY A 568 -8.13 13.44 43.40
N LEU A 569 -7.96 12.14 43.13
CA LEU A 569 -7.87 11.08 44.14
C LEU A 569 -6.44 10.86 44.67
N ILE A 570 -5.42 10.92 43.81
CA ILE A 570 -4.04 10.62 44.21
C ILE A 570 -3.28 11.92 44.54
N TRP A 571 -3.21 12.83 43.57
CA TRP A 571 -2.37 14.03 43.69
C TRP A 571 -2.94 15.08 44.66
N GLY A 572 -4.28 15.25 44.70
CA GLY A 572 -4.97 16.18 45.58
C GLY A 572 -4.74 15.90 47.08
N PRO A 573 -5.01 14.68 47.59
CA PRO A 573 -4.67 14.27 48.95
C PRO A 573 -3.17 14.30 49.22
N PHE A 574 -2.32 13.88 48.27
CA PHE A 574 -0.87 13.96 48.42
C PHE A 574 -0.37 15.41 48.62
N GLN A 575 -0.83 16.36 47.80
CA GLN A 575 -0.49 17.77 47.98
C GLN A 575 -1.06 18.36 49.28
N ARG A 576 -2.30 18.00 49.68
CA ARG A 576 -2.87 18.40 50.97
C ARG A 576 -2.02 17.89 52.14
N ARG A 577 -1.66 16.60 52.15
CA ARG A 577 -0.76 15.98 53.15
C ARG A 577 0.62 16.64 53.16
N ARG A 578 1.24 16.89 51.99
CA ARG A 578 2.54 17.57 51.88
C ARG A 578 2.51 19.02 52.38
N LYS A 579 1.42 19.76 52.12
CA LYS A 579 1.22 21.14 52.60
C LYS A 579 0.95 21.18 54.12
N TYR A 580 0.17 20.22 54.64
CA TYR A 580 -0.04 20.02 56.08
C TYR A 580 1.30 19.72 56.79
N MET A 581 2.08 18.75 56.32
CA MET A 581 3.38 18.41 56.92
C MET A 581 4.37 19.58 56.90
N ARG A 582 4.40 20.38 55.83
CA ARG A 582 5.20 21.62 55.77
C ARG A 582 4.73 22.65 56.80
N ARG A 583 3.43 22.90 56.91
CA ARG A 583 2.86 23.81 57.94
C ARG A 583 3.17 23.32 59.35
N ARG A 584 3.03 22.01 59.62
CA ARG A 584 3.33 21.42 60.94
C ARG A 584 4.80 21.57 61.29
N LYS A 585 5.73 21.32 60.35
CA LYS A 585 7.17 21.51 60.60
C LYS A 585 7.52 22.99 60.85
N ALA A 586 6.95 23.93 60.09
CA ALA A 586 7.15 25.36 60.33
C ALA A 586 6.62 25.81 61.71
N ALA A 587 5.44 25.33 62.11
CA ALA A 587 4.86 25.57 63.44
C ALA A 587 5.59 24.84 64.58
N THR A 588 6.43 23.84 64.28
CA THR A 588 7.31 23.21 65.28
C THR A 588 8.54 24.08 65.50
N LEU A 589 9.20 24.51 64.42
CA LEU A 589 10.36 25.41 64.48
C LEU A 589 10.02 26.73 65.19
N MET A 590 8.91 27.38 64.83
CA MET A 590 8.42 28.59 65.53
C MET A 590 8.02 28.38 67.01
N ARG A 591 8.02 27.13 67.49
CA ARG A 591 7.80 26.78 68.91
C ARG A 591 9.09 26.35 69.61
N GLU A 592 10.14 26.04 68.86
CA GLU A 592 11.50 25.76 69.34
C GLU A 592 12.32 27.07 69.44
N ASP A 593 12.10 28.02 68.52
CA ASP A 593 12.66 29.38 68.55
C ASP A 593 11.98 30.31 69.59
N GLY A 594 10.92 29.84 70.27
CA GLY A 594 9.97 30.66 71.05
C GLY A 594 10.26 30.78 72.54
N SER A 595 11.38 31.36 72.95
CA SER A 595 11.69 31.61 74.38
C SER A 595 11.08 32.91 74.93
N PHE A 596 10.15 32.78 75.89
CA PHE A 596 9.66 33.79 76.84
C PHE A 596 9.28 35.20 76.32
N SER A 597 7.97 35.48 76.34
CA SER A 597 7.44 36.70 76.97
C SER A 597 6.00 36.46 77.43
N GLU A 598 5.69 36.72 78.70
CA GLU A 598 4.31 36.91 79.13
C GLU A 598 3.82 38.30 78.70
N ALA A 599 2.56 38.40 78.27
CA ALA A 599 1.79 39.63 78.25
C ALA A 599 0.30 39.29 78.21
N GLN A 600 -0.47 39.73 79.21
CA GLN A 600 -1.93 39.66 79.18
C GLN A 600 -2.47 40.82 78.33
N HIS A 601 -3.53 40.62 77.53
CA HIS A 601 -4.87 41.15 77.83
C HIS A 601 -5.95 40.82 76.79
N SER A 602 -7.21 41.13 77.15
CA SER A 602 -8.40 41.22 76.30
C SER A 602 -8.66 40.05 75.34
N GLY A 603 -9.52 39.13 75.75
CA GLY A 603 -10.13 38.16 74.84
C GLY A 603 -11.23 38.78 73.98
N GLN A 604 -11.35 38.30 72.75
CA GLN A 604 -12.55 38.45 71.93
C GLN A 604 -12.75 37.14 71.18
N GLU A 605 -13.86 36.45 71.43
CA GLU A 605 -14.12 35.14 70.85
C GLU A 605 -14.38 35.27 69.34
N VAL A 606 -13.74 34.40 68.55
CA VAL A 606 -14.01 34.25 67.12
C VAL A 606 -14.42 32.80 66.90
N GLU A 607 -15.70 32.59 66.61
CA GLU A 607 -16.23 31.26 66.30
C GLU A 607 -15.48 30.63 65.13
N VAL A 608 -15.12 29.36 65.29
CA VAL A 608 -14.57 28.52 64.21
C VAL A 608 -15.67 27.56 63.77
N PRO A 609 -16.22 27.70 62.54
CA PRO A 609 -17.20 26.75 62.03
C PRO A 609 -16.56 25.37 61.85
N ALA A 610 -17.29 24.32 62.23
CA ALA A 610 -16.76 22.97 62.31
C ALA A 610 -17.04 22.12 61.05
N ILE A 611 -16.05 21.28 60.72
CA ILE A 611 -16.03 20.18 59.72
C ILE A 611 -15.99 20.64 58.25
#